data_AF-A0A8K0IY46-F1
#
_entry.id   AF-A0A8K0IY46-F1
#
_cell.length_a   1.000
_cell.length_b   1.000
_cell.length_c   1.000
_cell.angle_alpha   90.00
_cell.angle_beta   90.00
_cell.angle_gamma   90.00
#
_symmetry.space_group_name_H-M   'P 1'
#
loop_
_entity.id
_entity.type
_entity.pdbx_description
1 polymer ?
#
loop_
_entity_poly.entity_id
_entity_poly.type
_entity_poly.pdbx_seq_one_letter_code
_entity_poly.pdbx_strand_id
1 'polypeptide(L)'
;MLTKKEKEKKKKKIKKISYEWSLVNKQKPIWMRKPKVITEEEYGAFYKTLTNDREEHLGVKHFSMEGQLELKAILFVPKREMLQQNKILKVISKNLVKKCIKMFFEIAENKEDKKFHKAFSKNLKLRIHEDSQNRAKLAELRYHSTKSSNEMTSLKDYVTRMMEGQNDNYHITGESKRFVENSPFLERLKKKGFEVLFMVDAIDEDDVVN
;
A
#
# COMPACT_ATOMS: atom_id res chain seq x y z
N MET A 1 -56.15 75.01 -13.13
CA MET A 1 -54.70 74.85 -13.30
C MET A 1 -54.20 73.72 -12.41
N LEU A 2 -53.29 72.93 -12.95
CA LEU A 2 -52.82 71.64 -12.44
C LEU A 2 -51.96 71.75 -11.18
N THR A 3 -52.08 70.78 -10.26
CA THR A 3 -50.94 70.31 -9.47
C THR A 3 -51.07 68.80 -9.22
N LYS A 4 -50.36 68.00 -10.03
CA LYS A 4 -50.12 66.58 -9.76
C LYS A 4 -49.16 66.51 -8.56
N LYS A 5 -49.60 65.97 -7.42
CA LYS A 5 -48.69 65.56 -6.34
C LYS A 5 -47.97 64.27 -6.77
N GLU A 6 -46.69 64.37 -7.09
CA GLU A 6 -45.81 63.21 -7.25
C GLU A 6 -45.77 62.40 -5.95
N LYS A 7 -46.18 61.14 -6.01
CA LYS A 7 -46.00 60.19 -4.91
C LYS A 7 -44.57 59.67 -4.96
N GLU A 8 -43.72 60.15 -4.06
CA GLU A 8 -42.40 59.58 -3.79
C GLU A 8 -42.53 58.09 -3.40
N LYS A 9 -41.94 57.20 -4.20
CA LYS A 9 -41.84 55.78 -3.89
C LYS A 9 -40.86 55.59 -2.73
N LYS A 10 -41.36 55.20 -1.55
CA LYS A 10 -40.54 54.77 -0.41
C LYS A 10 -39.61 53.62 -0.83
N LYS A 11 -38.29 53.87 -0.88
CA LYS A 11 -37.27 52.83 -1.07
C LYS A 11 -37.33 51.86 0.11
N LYS A 12 -37.71 50.61 -0.14
CA LYS A 12 -37.66 49.53 0.87
C LYS A 12 -36.19 49.33 1.27
N LYS A 13 -35.85 49.53 2.55
CA LYS A 13 -34.54 49.15 3.10
C LYS A 13 -34.42 47.63 3.06
N ILE A 14 -33.70 47.10 2.08
CA ILE A 14 -33.36 45.69 2.02
C ILE A 14 -32.35 45.43 3.15
N LYS A 15 -32.74 44.69 4.19
CA LYS A 15 -31.78 44.17 5.18
C LYS A 15 -30.90 43.16 4.46
N LYS A 16 -29.62 43.49 4.28
CA LYS A 16 -28.62 42.58 3.72
C LYS A 16 -28.39 41.48 4.74
N ILE A 17 -29.01 40.31 4.53
CA ILE A 17 -28.77 39.11 5.35
C ILE A 17 -27.41 38.56 4.90
N SER A 18 -26.36 38.82 5.69
CA SER A 18 -25.06 38.18 5.50
C SER A 18 -25.06 36.84 6.21
N TYR A 19 -24.80 35.77 5.47
CA TYR A 19 -24.57 34.46 6.04
C TYR A 19 -23.06 34.34 6.34
N GLU A 20 -22.70 34.33 7.61
CA GLU A 20 -21.35 33.93 8.04
C GLU A 20 -21.37 32.44 8.34
N TRP A 21 -20.49 31.70 7.67
CA TRP A 21 -20.29 30.28 7.93
C TRP A 21 -19.59 30.11 9.27
N SER A 22 -20.28 29.52 10.25
CA SER A 22 -19.69 29.12 11.52
C SER A 22 -19.17 27.68 11.43
N LEU A 23 -17.87 27.51 11.61
CA LEU A 23 -17.28 26.17 11.71
C LEU A 23 -17.71 25.52 13.03
N VAL A 24 -18.61 24.55 12.95
CA VAL A 24 -19.19 23.85 14.11
C VAL A 24 -18.18 22.91 14.78
N ASN A 25 -17.33 22.26 13.99
CA ASN A 25 -16.28 21.38 14.51
C ASN A 25 -14.91 22.07 14.49
N LYS A 26 -14.55 22.69 15.62
CA LYS A 26 -13.22 23.30 15.83
C LYS A 26 -12.19 22.32 16.40
N GLN A 27 -12.60 21.10 16.76
CA GLN A 27 -11.70 20.15 17.40
C GLN A 27 -10.89 19.37 16.35
N LYS A 28 -9.57 19.38 16.51
CA LYS A 28 -8.69 18.56 15.69
C LYS A 28 -9.03 17.07 15.92
N PRO A 29 -8.99 16.24 14.86
CA PRO A 29 -9.23 14.81 15.01
C PRO A 29 -8.33 14.18 16.08
N ILE A 30 -8.84 13.17 16.79
CA ILE A 30 -8.13 12.65 17.96
C ILE A 30 -6.75 12.06 17.62
N TRP A 31 -6.55 11.52 16.42
CA TRP A 31 -5.24 11.03 15.96
C TRP A 31 -4.22 12.14 15.70
N MET A 32 -4.62 13.40 15.68
CA MET A 32 -3.70 14.55 15.56
C MET A 32 -3.35 15.16 16.92
N ARG A 33 -3.99 14.71 18.00
CA ARG A 33 -3.74 15.19 19.37
C ARG A 33 -2.63 14.37 20.01
N LYS A 34 -1.92 14.96 20.98
CA LYS A 34 -0.88 14.24 21.75
C LYS A 34 -1.54 13.14 22.60
N PRO A 35 -1.07 11.88 22.57
CA PRO A 35 -1.70 10.77 23.30
C PRO A 35 -1.88 11.03 24.81
N LYS A 36 -0.96 11.76 25.43
CA LYS A 36 -1.00 12.13 26.87
C LYS A 36 -2.19 13.02 27.25
N VAL A 37 -2.84 13.65 26.28
CA VAL A 37 -3.95 14.60 26.48
C VAL A 37 -5.28 14.01 26.00
N ILE A 38 -5.30 12.72 25.67
CA ILE A 38 -6.51 12.02 25.24
C ILE A 38 -6.88 11.04 26.34
N THR A 39 -8.09 11.14 26.85
CA THR A 39 -8.56 10.23 27.90
C THR A 39 -9.07 8.92 27.31
N GLU A 40 -9.16 7.87 28.12
CA GLU A 40 -9.74 6.60 27.67
C GLU A 40 -11.21 6.75 27.26
N GLU A 41 -11.97 7.65 27.89
CA GLU A 41 -13.34 7.94 27.49
C GLU A 41 -13.41 8.57 26.09
N GLU A 42 -12.44 9.41 25.72
CA GLU A 42 -12.36 9.99 24.38
C GLU A 42 -12.01 8.92 23.32
N TYR A 43 -11.11 7.99 23.65
CA TYR A 43 -10.82 6.84 22.78
C TYR A 43 -12.03 5.93 22.62
N GLY A 44 -12.73 5.62 23.71
CA GLY A 44 -13.95 4.82 23.71
C GLY A 44 -15.07 5.45 22.88
N ALA A 45 -15.34 6.75 23.09
CA ALA A 45 -16.34 7.49 22.33
C ALA A 45 -16.00 7.53 20.83
N PHE A 46 -14.73 7.73 20.48
CA PHE A 46 -14.27 7.69 19.10
C PHE A 46 -14.43 6.29 18.49
N TYR A 47 -14.05 5.23 19.21
CA TYR A 47 -14.21 3.85 18.77
C TYR A 47 -15.68 3.51 18.48
N LYS A 48 -16.59 3.84 19.39
CA LYS A 48 -18.03 3.60 19.22
C LYS A 48 -18.58 4.36 18.01
N THR A 49 -18.16 5.62 17.83
CA THR A 49 -18.55 6.43 16.66
C THR A 49 -18.02 5.85 15.35
N LEU A 50 -16.79 5.36 15.35
CA LEU A 50 -16.13 4.82 14.16
C LEU A 50 -16.71 3.46 13.73
N THR A 51 -17.00 2.60 14.71
CA THR A 51 -17.36 1.20 14.48
C THR A 51 -18.86 0.93 14.54
N ASN A 52 -19.63 1.86 15.11
CA ASN A 52 -21.01 1.67 15.52
C ASN A 52 -21.20 0.51 16.52
N ASP A 53 -20.12 0.12 17.21
CA ASP A 53 -20.19 -0.81 18.33
C ASP A 53 -20.72 -0.09 19.57
N ARG A 54 -21.53 -0.79 20.36
CA ARG A 54 -22.06 -0.27 21.63
C ARG A 54 -21.12 -0.55 22.79
N GLU A 55 -20.25 -1.55 22.64
CA GLU A 55 -19.25 -1.92 23.64
C GLU A 55 -17.99 -1.07 23.52
N GLU A 56 -17.18 -1.06 24.59
CA GLU A 56 -15.85 -0.46 24.58
C GLU A 56 -14.85 -1.36 23.84
N HIS A 57 -13.75 -0.76 23.34
CA HIS A 57 -12.61 -1.52 22.84
C HIS A 57 -11.90 -2.29 23.98
N LEU A 58 -11.21 -3.39 23.62
CA LEU A 58 -10.36 -4.16 24.53
C LEU A 58 -9.06 -3.41 24.83
N GLY A 59 -8.50 -2.77 23.81
CA GLY A 59 -7.25 -2.04 23.93
C GLY A 59 -7.10 -1.03 22.81
N VAL A 60 -6.31 0.01 23.08
CA VAL A 60 -6.01 1.08 22.13
C VAL A 60 -4.51 1.32 22.06
N LYS A 61 -3.98 1.53 20.86
CA LYS A 61 -2.60 1.95 20.64
C LYS A 61 -2.58 3.16 19.72
N HIS A 62 -2.22 4.31 20.28
CA HIS A 62 -1.95 5.52 19.51
C HIS A 62 -0.48 5.55 19.12
N PHE A 63 -0.20 5.63 17.81
CA PHE A 63 1.17 5.70 17.29
C PHE A 63 1.36 6.91 16.37
N SER A 64 2.55 7.49 16.45
CA SER A 64 3.03 8.57 15.59
C SER A 64 4.43 8.18 15.12
N MET A 65 4.63 8.16 13.81
CA MET A 65 5.91 7.87 13.18
C MET A 65 6.33 9.09 12.36
N GLU A 66 7.49 9.64 12.70
CA GLU A 66 8.09 10.77 12.02
C GLU A 66 9.34 10.28 11.25
N GLY A 67 9.36 10.53 9.95
CA GLY A 67 10.41 10.13 9.01
C GLY A 67 10.21 10.84 7.67
N GLN A 68 10.58 10.22 6.54
CA GLN A 68 10.31 10.79 5.21
C GLN A 68 8.80 10.94 4.91
N LEU A 69 7.96 10.19 5.63
CA LEU A 69 6.51 10.33 5.67
C LEU A 69 6.07 10.47 7.14
N GLU A 70 5.17 11.41 7.43
CA GLU A 70 4.54 11.55 8.75
C GLU A 70 3.26 10.70 8.79
N LEU A 71 3.23 9.69 9.68
CA LEU A 71 2.06 8.83 9.88
C LEU A 71 1.58 8.92 11.33
N LYS A 72 0.32 9.31 11.50
CA LYS A 72 -0.39 9.34 12.78
C LYS A 72 -1.63 8.48 12.70
N ALA A 73 -1.73 7.51 13.60
CA ALA A 73 -2.87 6.60 13.60
C ALA A 73 -3.16 6.01 14.98
N ILE A 74 -4.39 5.51 15.12
CA ILE A 74 -4.90 4.87 16.33
C ILE A 74 -5.41 3.49 15.93
N LEU A 75 -4.92 2.47 16.62
CA LEU A 75 -5.32 1.08 16.45
C LEU A 75 -6.19 0.68 17.64
N PHE A 76 -7.32 0.05 17.36
CA PHE A 76 -8.23 -0.49 18.35
C PHE A 76 -8.29 -2.00 18.25
N VAL A 77 -8.26 -2.67 19.40
CA VAL A 77 -8.55 -4.10 19.52
C VAL A 77 -9.98 -4.21 20.04
N PRO A 78 -10.93 -4.82 19.31
CA PRO A 78 -12.30 -4.99 19.79
C PRO A 78 -12.38 -6.06 20.89
N LYS A 79 -13.32 -5.94 21.84
CA LYS A 79 -13.53 -6.93 22.93
C LYS A 79 -14.11 -8.25 22.45
N ARG A 80 -14.91 -8.18 21.39
CA ARG A 80 -15.55 -9.33 20.75
C ARG A 80 -15.19 -9.32 19.28
N GLU A 81 -15.11 -10.51 18.71
CA GLU A 81 -14.99 -10.65 17.27
C GLU A 81 -16.22 -10.00 16.63
N MET A 82 -16.01 -8.91 15.89
CA MET A 82 -17.10 -8.29 15.14
C MET A 82 -17.45 -9.24 13.98
N LEU A 83 -18.39 -10.16 14.24
CA LEU A 83 -19.00 -11.05 13.24
C LEU A 83 -19.67 -10.27 12.10
N GLN A 84 -19.81 -8.95 12.24
CA GLN A 84 -20.18 -8.08 11.14
C GLN A 84 -18.99 -7.95 10.19
N GLN A 85 -19.12 -8.59 9.03
CA GLN A 85 -18.38 -8.25 7.82
C GLN A 85 -18.65 -6.78 7.46
N ASN A 86 -18.02 -5.85 8.17
CA ASN A 86 -18.24 -4.44 7.97
C ASN A 86 -17.61 -4.11 6.62
N LYS A 87 -18.45 -4.02 5.58
CA LYS A 87 -18.03 -3.75 4.20
C LYS A 87 -17.13 -2.52 4.15
N ILE A 88 -17.36 -1.56 5.06
CA ILE A 88 -16.54 -0.36 5.24
C ILE A 88 -15.11 -0.70 5.67
N LEU A 89 -14.91 -1.57 6.67
CA LEU A 89 -13.56 -1.99 7.10
C LEU A 89 -12.84 -2.79 6.01
N LYS A 90 -13.55 -3.66 5.27
CA LYS A 90 -12.99 -4.34 4.10
C LYS A 90 -12.56 -3.34 3.02
N VAL A 91 -13.36 -2.29 2.77
CA VAL A 91 -13.02 -1.22 1.81
C VAL A 91 -11.85 -0.36 2.30
N ILE A 92 -11.81 0.00 3.58
CA ILE A 92 -10.71 0.77 4.18
C ILE A 92 -9.42 -0.05 4.11
N SER A 93 -9.44 -1.31 4.54
CA SER A 93 -8.29 -2.22 4.45
C SER A 93 -7.83 -2.36 3.01
N LYS A 94 -8.74 -2.64 2.06
CA LYS A 94 -8.41 -2.73 0.63
C LYS A 94 -7.77 -1.45 0.10
N ASN A 95 -8.28 -0.28 0.50
CA ASN A 95 -7.73 1.01 0.07
C ASN A 95 -6.37 1.31 0.70
N LEU A 96 -6.17 0.97 1.97
CA LEU A 96 -4.89 1.13 2.66
C LEU A 96 -3.84 0.21 2.05
N VAL A 97 -4.16 -1.07 1.88
CA VAL A 97 -3.31 -2.06 1.20
C VAL A 97 -2.96 -1.59 -0.21
N LYS A 98 -3.94 -1.09 -0.98
CA LYS A 98 -3.69 -0.54 -2.33
C LYS A 98 -2.72 0.64 -2.30
N LYS A 99 -2.80 1.54 -1.31
CA LYS A 99 -1.88 2.67 -1.16
C LYS A 99 -0.47 2.21 -0.75
N CYS A 100 -0.36 1.29 0.21
CA CYS A 100 0.92 0.73 0.62
C CYS A 100 1.61 0.00 -0.54
N ILE A 101 0.87 -0.81 -1.29
CA ILE A 101 1.37 -1.47 -2.50
C ILE A 101 1.87 -0.44 -3.51
N LYS A 102 1.10 0.63 -3.77
CA LYS A 102 1.53 1.70 -4.69
C LYS A 102 2.84 2.36 -4.22
N MET A 103 2.93 2.68 -2.93
CA MET A 103 4.14 3.28 -2.34
C MET A 103 5.35 2.33 -2.46
N PHE A 104 5.16 1.02 -2.28
CA PHE A 104 6.23 0.04 -2.49
C PHE A 104 6.69 -0.03 -3.94
N PHE A 105 5.78 0.11 -4.93
CA PHE A 105 6.20 0.22 -6.33
C PHE A 105 6.99 1.48 -6.61
N GLU A 106 6.53 2.64 -6.11
CA GLU A 106 7.24 3.90 -6.27
C GLU A 106 8.68 3.83 -5.67
N ILE A 107 8.84 3.12 -4.55
CA ILE A 107 10.16 2.85 -3.95
C ILE A 107 10.96 1.82 -4.79
N ALA A 108 10.33 0.76 -5.28
CA ALA A 108 10.99 -0.30 -6.03
C ALA A 108 11.44 0.14 -7.45
N GLU A 109 10.74 1.10 -8.06
CA GLU A 109 11.14 1.73 -9.32
C GLU A 109 12.42 2.57 -9.16
N ASN A 110 12.72 3.03 -7.95
CA ASN A 110 13.97 3.70 -7.65
C ASN A 110 15.13 2.70 -7.66
N LYS A 111 15.78 2.56 -8.82
CA LYS A 111 16.93 1.67 -9.05
C LYS A 111 18.12 1.93 -8.12
N GLU A 112 18.20 3.08 -7.47
CA GLU A 112 19.26 3.39 -6.51
C GLU A 112 19.00 2.77 -5.13
N ASP A 113 17.75 2.44 -4.77
CA ASP A 113 17.40 1.92 -3.45
C ASP A 113 17.53 0.39 -3.36
N LYS A 114 18.78 -0.09 -3.42
CA LYS A 114 19.12 -1.50 -3.17
C LYS A 114 18.78 -1.96 -1.74
N LYS A 115 18.57 -1.03 -0.79
CA LYS A 115 18.28 -1.34 0.61
C LYS A 115 16.85 -1.84 0.79
N PHE A 116 15.88 -1.22 0.11
CA PHE A 116 14.48 -1.65 0.16
C PHE A 116 14.33 -3.10 -0.32
N HIS A 117 14.88 -3.43 -1.49
CA HIS A 117 14.77 -4.80 -2.02
C HIS A 117 15.49 -5.81 -1.11
N LYS A 118 16.65 -5.46 -0.55
CA LYS A 118 17.37 -6.33 0.39
C LYS A 118 16.56 -6.61 1.66
N ALA A 119 15.83 -5.62 2.17
CA ALA A 119 15.06 -5.74 3.41
C ALA A 119 13.67 -6.39 3.21
N PHE A 120 12.99 -6.11 2.10
CA PHE A 120 11.57 -6.42 1.93
C PHE A 120 11.26 -7.42 0.81
N SER A 121 12.24 -7.87 0.02
CA SER A 121 12.01 -8.86 -1.06
C SER A 121 11.31 -10.13 -0.58
N LYS A 122 11.70 -10.69 0.57
CA LYS A 122 11.03 -11.87 1.15
C LYS A 122 9.57 -11.61 1.49
N ASN A 123 9.25 -10.44 2.04
CA ASN A 123 7.88 -10.06 2.39
C ASN A 123 7.02 -9.82 1.13
N LEU A 124 7.63 -9.29 0.07
CA LEU A 124 6.97 -9.12 -1.23
C LEU A 124 6.65 -10.48 -1.86
N LYS A 125 7.61 -11.42 -1.88
CA LYS A 125 7.43 -12.80 -2.35
C LYS A 125 6.34 -13.53 -1.56
N LEU A 126 6.35 -13.43 -0.23
CA LEU A 126 5.31 -14.03 0.61
C LEU A 126 3.91 -13.49 0.28
N ARG A 127 3.80 -12.20 -0.02
CA ARG A 127 2.51 -11.59 -0.33
C ARG A 127 1.99 -11.98 -1.73
N ILE A 128 2.85 -12.32 -2.68
CA ILE A 128 2.47 -12.82 -4.02
C ILE A 128 1.66 -14.12 -3.94
N HIS A 129 1.96 -14.97 -2.95
CA HIS A 129 1.20 -16.19 -2.69
C HIS A 129 -0.18 -15.92 -2.12
N GLU A 130 -0.28 -15.03 -1.14
CA GLU A 130 -1.54 -14.75 -0.44
C GLU A 130 -2.50 -13.84 -1.23
N ASP A 131 -1.97 -12.98 -2.11
CA ASP A 131 -2.72 -11.91 -2.77
C ASP A 131 -2.81 -12.11 -4.29
N SER A 132 -3.60 -13.11 -4.70
CA SER A 132 -3.82 -13.46 -6.12
C SER A 132 -4.27 -12.28 -6.98
N GLN A 133 -5.00 -11.31 -6.41
CA GLN A 133 -5.49 -10.13 -7.14
C GLN A 133 -4.38 -9.14 -7.50
N ASN A 134 -3.33 -9.06 -6.68
CA ASN A 134 -2.22 -8.13 -6.90
C ASN A 134 -0.94 -8.83 -7.37
N ARG A 135 -0.95 -10.16 -7.52
CA ARG A 135 0.17 -10.99 -7.97
C ARG A 135 0.92 -10.39 -9.18
N ALA A 136 0.22 -10.09 -10.26
CA ALA A 136 0.82 -9.55 -11.49
C ALA A 136 1.52 -8.19 -11.29
N LYS A 137 1.05 -7.40 -10.32
CA LYS A 137 1.71 -6.14 -9.96
C LYS A 137 2.92 -6.44 -9.09
N LEU A 138 2.73 -7.25 -8.04
CA LEU A 138 3.76 -7.58 -7.05
C LEU A 138 4.94 -8.39 -7.65
N ALA A 139 4.73 -9.03 -8.80
CA ALA A 139 5.71 -9.80 -9.57
C ALA A 139 6.84 -8.96 -10.22
N GLU A 140 7.24 -7.83 -9.64
CA GLU A 140 8.51 -7.17 -9.98
C GLU A 140 9.70 -7.78 -9.21
N LEU A 141 9.69 -9.09 -9.07
CA LEU A 141 10.74 -9.84 -8.41
C LEU A 141 12.06 -9.69 -9.18
N ARG A 142 13.14 -9.52 -8.41
CA ARG A 142 14.51 -9.43 -8.94
C ARG A 142 15.23 -10.74 -8.64
N TYR A 143 15.86 -11.29 -9.67
CA TYR A 143 16.56 -12.57 -9.64
C TYR A 143 17.99 -12.39 -10.12
N HIS A 144 18.89 -13.29 -9.71
CA HIS A 144 20.15 -13.45 -10.43
C HIS A 144 19.92 -14.32 -11.68
N SER A 145 20.80 -14.21 -12.67
CA SER A 145 20.72 -15.02 -13.88
C SER A 145 22.12 -15.40 -14.37
N THR A 146 22.18 -16.34 -15.30
CA THR A 146 23.43 -16.71 -15.99
C THR A 146 24.07 -15.56 -16.78
N LYS A 147 23.32 -14.51 -17.13
CA LYS A 147 23.83 -13.33 -17.84
C LYS A 147 24.01 -12.10 -16.92
N SER A 148 23.47 -12.14 -15.71
CA SER A 148 23.54 -11.04 -14.72
C SER A 148 24.46 -11.43 -13.56
N SER A 149 25.77 -11.30 -13.81
CA SER A 149 26.82 -11.81 -12.92
C SER A 149 26.72 -11.25 -11.49
N ASN A 150 26.62 -9.92 -11.32
CA ASN A 150 26.51 -9.30 -10.00
C ASN A 150 25.23 -8.50 -9.78
N GLU A 151 24.49 -8.17 -10.84
CA GLU A 151 23.24 -7.43 -10.74
C GLU A 151 22.05 -8.36 -10.81
N MET A 152 20.99 -8.02 -10.07
CA MET A 152 19.72 -8.71 -10.18
C MET A 152 18.93 -8.13 -11.35
N THR A 153 18.23 -8.98 -12.08
CA THR A 153 17.38 -8.62 -13.22
C THR A 153 15.92 -8.94 -12.91
N SER A 154 14.98 -8.24 -13.56
CA SER A 154 13.57 -8.54 -13.44
C SER A 154 13.13 -9.58 -14.47
N LEU A 155 12.00 -10.24 -14.24
CA LEU A 155 11.40 -11.12 -15.26
C LEU A 155 11.04 -10.34 -16.54
N LYS A 156 10.62 -9.08 -16.42
CA LYS A 156 10.36 -8.21 -17.58
C LYS A 156 11.63 -8.01 -18.42
N ASP A 157 12.75 -7.70 -17.76
CA ASP A 157 14.03 -7.51 -18.44
C ASP A 157 14.57 -8.83 -19.02
N TYR A 158 14.31 -9.96 -18.37
CA TYR A 158 14.62 -11.29 -18.91
C TYR A 158 13.88 -11.52 -20.23
N VAL A 159 12.56 -11.24 -20.26
CA VAL A 159 11.72 -11.45 -21.44
C VAL A 159 12.19 -10.60 -22.62
N THR A 160 12.67 -9.37 -22.40
CA THR A 160 13.22 -8.54 -23.49
C THR A 160 14.54 -9.06 -24.06
N ARG A 161 15.24 -9.95 -23.34
CA ARG A 161 16.48 -10.60 -23.77
C ARG A 161 16.29 -12.05 -24.23
N MET A 162 15.04 -12.53 -24.30
CA MET A 162 14.75 -13.88 -24.81
C MET A 162 15.20 -14.01 -26.27
N MET A 163 15.73 -15.18 -26.60
CA MET A 163 16.15 -15.47 -27.97
C MET A 163 14.94 -15.70 -28.87
N GLU A 164 15.10 -15.39 -30.16
CA GLU A 164 14.08 -15.69 -31.16
C GLU A 164 13.82 -17.21 -31.22
N GLY A 165 12.54 -17.61 -31.09
CA GLY A 165 12.14 -19.02 -31.00
C GLY A 165 12.20 -19.63 -29.59
N GLN A 166 12.54 -18.87 -28.55
CA GLN A 166 12.43 -19.31 -27.16
C GLN A 166 10.96 -19.21 -26.69
N ASN A 167 10.33 -20.36 -26.44
CA ASN A 167 8.93 -20.41 -25.97
C ASN A 167 8.80 -20.44 -24.44
N ASP A 168 9.85 -20.86 -23.73
CA ASP A 168 9.81 -21.12 -22.29
C ASP A 168 10.79 -20.22 -21.52
N ASN A 169 10.41 -19.84 -20.30
CA ASN A 169 11.29 -19.15 -19.35
C ASN A 169 12.10 -20.18 -18.54
N TYR A 170 13.41 -20.15 -18.66
CA TYR A 170 14.29 -21.09 -17.95
C TYR A 170 14.68 -20.55 -16.58
N HIS A 171 14.51 -21.38 -15.55
CA HIS A 171 14.95 -21.10 -14.18
C HIS A 171 15.59 -22.37 -13.57
N ILE A 172 16.37 -22.18 -12.50
CA ILE A 172 16.93 -23.27 -11.70
C ILE A 172 16.79 -22.92 -10.22
N THR A 173 16.37 -23.91 -9.42
CA THR A 173 16.25 -23.79 -7.97
C THR A 173 17.41 -24.49 -7.26
N GLY A 174 17.74 -24.05 -6.04
CA GLY A 174 18.74 -24.71 -5.21
C GLY A 174 19.16 -23.89 -3.99
N GLU A 175 19.95 -24.50 -3.10
CA GLU A 175 20.25 -23.96 -1.78
C GLU A 175 21.04 -22.63 -1.78
N SER A 176 21.77 -22.34 -2.85
CA SER A 176 22.53 -21.10 -2.96
C SER A 176 22.87 -20.74 -4.40
N LYS A 177 23.15 -19.46 -4.65
CA LYS A 177 23.59 -18.97 -5.97
C LYS A 177 24.81 -19.74 -6.48
N ARG A 178 25.82 -19.94 -5.63
CA ARG A 178 27.05 -20.65 -6.00
C ARG A 178 26.78 -22.10 -6.38
N PHE A 179 25.82 -22.75 -5.72
CA PHE A 179 25.44 -24.12 -6.01
C PHE A 179 24.79 -24.22 -7.40
N VAL A 180 23.78 -23.38 -7.67
CA VAL A 180 23.07 -23.42 -8.96
C VAL A 180 23.93 -22.93 -10.12
N GLU A 181 24.83 -21.97 -9.90
CA GLU A 181 25.70 -21.40 -10.94
C GLU A 181 26.68 -22.42 -11.52
N ASN A 182 27.13 -23.37 -10.69
CA ASN A 182 28.01 -24.48 -11.05
C ASN A 182 27.25 -25.78 -11.42
N SER A 183 25.92 -25.70 -11.55
CA SER A 183 25.11 -26.86 -11.84
C SER A 183 25.35 -27.40 -13.26
N PRO A 184 25.54 -28.72 -13.44
CA PRO A 184 25.70 -29.33 -14.77
C PRO A 184 24.45 -29.16 -15.64
N PHE A 185 23.27 -28.95 -15.03
CA PHE A 185 22.03 -28.69 -15.77
C PHE A 185 22.06 -27.39 -16.58
N LEU A 186 22.94 -26.44 -16.22
CA LEU A 186 23.10 -25.19 -16.96
C LEU A 186 23.93 -25.35 -18.24
N GLU A 187 24.77 -26.38 -18.37
CA GLU A 187 25.74 -26.47 -19.47
C GLU A 187 25.07 -26.50 -20.84
N ARG A 188 24.02 -27.30 -20.99
CA ARG A 188 23.28 -27.44 -22.25
C ARG A 188 22.57 -26.13 -22.63
N LEU A 189 22.00 -25.43 -21.65
CA LEU A 189 21.29 -24.18 -21.87
C LEU A 189 22.25 -23.03 -22.18
N LYS A 190 23.38 -22.95 -21.45
CA LYS A 190 24.48 -22.00 -21.71
C LYS A 190 25.07 -22.20 -23.11
N LYS A 191 25.31 -23.44 -23.54
CA LYS A 191 25.80 -23.75 -24.90
C LYS A 191 24.83 -23.30 -26.00
N LYS A 192 23.52 -23.33 -25.73
CA LYS A 192 22.48 -22.84 -26.63
C LYS A 192 22.23 -21.33 -26.56
N GLY A 193 22.92 -20.62 -25.66
CA GLY A 193 22.78 -19.17 -25.47
C GLY A 193 21.59 -18.73 -24.60
N PHE A 194 20.83 -19.67 -24.04
CA PHE A 194 19.68 -19.37 -23.20
C PHE A 194 20.09 -18.77 -21.86
N GLU A 195 19.38 -17.73 -21.45
CA GLU A 195 19.48 -17.15 -20.11
C GLU A 195 18.66 -18.00 -19.13
N VAL A 196 19.21 -18.26 -17.93
CA VAL A 196 18.52 -19.03 -16.88
C VAL A 196 18.50 -18.19 -15.61
N LEU A 197 17.32 -18.04 -15.00
CA LEU A 197 17.12 -17.35 -13.73
C LEU A 197 17.49 -18.26 -12.55
N PHE A 198 18.08 -17.68 -11.50
CA PHE A 198 18.47 -18.37 -10.27
C PHE A 198 17.46 -18.06 -9.17
N MET A 199 16.84 -19.10 -8.66
CA MET A 199 15.81 -19.08 -7.62
C MET A 199 16.35 -19.82 -6.40
N VAL A 200 16.88 -19.07 -5.44
CA VAL A 200 17.65 -19.64 -4.32
C VAL A 200 17.01 -19.36 -2.97
N ASP A 201 15.93 -18.59 -2.95
CA ASP A 201 15.09 -18.49 -1.77
C ASP A 201 14.06 -19.63 -1.81
N ALA A 202 13.79 -20.27 -0.67
CA ALA A 202 12.80 -21.35 -0.56
C ALA A 202 11.40 -20.95 -1.07
N ILE A 203 11.09 -19.66 -1.02
CA ILE A 203 9.82 -19.10 -1.48
C ILE A 203 9.74 -18.97 -3.02
N ASP A 204 10.88 -19.01 -3.71
CA ASP A 204 10.92 -18.90 -5.17
C ASP A 204 10.39 -20.17 -5.87
N GLU A 205 10.45 -21.33 -5.21
CA GLU A 205 9.94 -22.59 -5.79
C GLU A 205 8.43 -22.52 -6.03
N ASP A 206 7.71 -21.95 -5.07
CA ASP A 206 6.26 -21.82 -5.14
C ASP A 206 5.80 -20.68 -6.08
N ASP A 207 6.68 -19.71 -6.39
CA ASP A 207 6.40 -18.61 -7.33
C ASP A 207 6.29 -19.07 -8.79
N VAL A 208 6.88 -20.22 -9.16
CA VAL A 208 6.90 -20.72 -10.55
C VAL A 208 5.75 -21.69 -10.86
N VAL A 209 5.09 -22.20 -9.82
CA VAL A 209 4.11 -23.29 -9.94
C VAL A 209 2.69 -22.77 -10.25
N ASN A 210 2.43 -21.44 -10.25
CA ASN A 210 1.07 -20.88 -10.46
C ASN A 210 0.96 -19.62 -11.33
#